data_AF-A0A6P0S9C7-F1
#
_entry.id   AF-A0A6P0S9C7-F1
#
_cell.length_a   1.000
_cell.length_b   1.000
_cell.length_c   1.000
_cell.angle_alpha   90.00
_cell.angle_beta   90.00
_cell.angle_gamma   90.00
#
_symmetry.space_group_name_H-M   'P 1'
#
loop_
_entity.id
_entity.type
_entity.pdbx_description
1 polymer ?
#
loop_
_entity_poly.entity_id
_entity_poly.type
_entity_poly.pdbx_seq_one_letter_code
_entity_poly.pdbx_strand_id
1 'polypeptide(L)'
;MNIIRNNKLYLVLISIIIGVAIILATMPLAAQAKPLIPTDANGPEIEIQTSSAQEHYNKGLQYKDKGLKYEDKAVYEFRKAAQLFCVIGNDSKFQIAKTQLCSLEPDDAECAKKNCTD
;
A
#
# COMPACT_ATOMS: atom_id res chain seq x y z
N MET A 1 53.00 -34.15 -36.91
CA MET A 1 52.58 -34.83 -35.66
C MET A 1 51.92 -33.82 -34.72
N ASN A 2 50.71 -33.31 -35.06
CA ASN A 2 50.05 -32.21 -34.32
C ASN A 2 48.61 -32.53 -33.85
N ILE A 3 48.11 -33.74 -34.12
CA ILE A 3 46.72 -34.12 -33.81
C ILE A 3 46.56 -34.50 -32.32
N ILE A 4 47.59 -35.06 -31.70
CA ILE A 4 47.55 -35.51 -30.29
C ILE A 4 47.60 -34.32 -29.30
N ARG A 5 48.25 -33.21 -29.68
CA ARG A 5 48.40 -32.02 -28.82
C ARG A 5 47.10 -31.24 -28.66
N ASN A 6 46.26 -31.21 -29.70
CA ASN A 6 44.96 -30.54 -29.69
C ASN A 6 43.92 -31.29 -28.85
N ASN A 7 44.03 -32.62 -28.72
CA ASN A 7 43.07 -33.42 -27.95
C ASN A 7 43.21 -33.17 -26.43
N LYS A 8 44.43 -33.00 -25.93
CA LYS A 8 44.66 -32.63 -24.52
C LYS A 8 44.18 -31.20 -24.22
N LEU A 9 44.39 -30.26 -25.14
CA LEU A 9 43.89 -28.90 -24.99
C LEU A 9 42.35 -28.84 -25.03
N TYR A 10 41.73 -29.63 -25.91
CA TYR A 10 40.28 -29.75 -26.02
C TYR A 10 39.63 -30.33 -24.76
N LEU A 11 40.24 -31.36 -24.17
CA LEU A 11 39.78 -31.94 -22.90
C LEU A 11 39.90 -30.95 -21.73
N VAL A 12 40.93 -30.10 -21.70
CA VAL A 12 41.08 -29.04 -20.68
C VAL A 12 40.05 -27.94 -20.86
N LEU A 13 39.71 -27.57 -22.10
CA LEU A 13 38.67 -26.57 -22.35
C LEU A 13 37.28 -27.08 -21.94
N ILE A 14 36.97 -28.35 -22.23
CA ILE A 14 35.71 -28.98 -21.82
C ILE A 14 35.60 -29.02 -20.29
N SER A 15 36.67 -29.37 -19.56
CA SER A 15 36.60 -29.42 -18.10
C SER A 15 36.40 -28.04 -17.46
N ILE A 16 36.96 -26.98 -18.05
CA ILE A 16 36.72 -25.60 -17.59
C ILE A 16 35.26 -25.20 -17.84
N ILE A 17 34.71 -25.49 -19.03
CA ILE A 17 33.32 -25.15 -19.37
C ILE A 17 32.33 -25.90 -18.46
N ILE A 18 32.56 -27.19 -18.22
CA ILE A 18 31.73 -27.99 -17.31
C ILE A 18 31.86 -27.47 -15.87
N GLY A 19 33.07 -27.13 -15.41
CA GLY A 19 33.29 -26.56 -14.08
C GLY A 19 32.54 -25.25 -13.85
N VAL A 20 32.56 -24.33 -14.82
CA VAL A 20 31.83 -23.06 -14.75
C VAL A 20 30.30 -23.27 -14.75
N ALA A 21 29.79 -24.21 -15.55
CA ALA A 21 28.36 -24.53 -15.59
C ALA A 21 27.84 -25.11 -14.26
N ILE A 22 28.65 -25.94 -13.58
CA ILE A 22 28.30 -26.49 -12.26
C ILE A 22 28.24 -25.38 -11.20
N ILE A 23 29.19 -24.43 -11.21
CA ILE A 23 29.20 -23.31 -10.26
C ILE A 23 27.93 -22.47 -10.39
N LEU A 24 27.48 -22.18 -11.61
CA LEU A 24 26.25 -21.42 -11.86
C LEU A 24 24.98 -22.15 -11.42
N ALA A 25 24.95 -23.49 -11.46
CA ALA A 25 23.80 -24.30 -11.04
C ALA A 25 23.68 -24.50 -9.52
N THR A 26 24.73 -24.20 -8.76
CA THR A 26 24.75 -24.35 -7.29
C THR A 26 24.36 -23.10 -6.51
N MET A 27 24.08 -21.98 -7.19
CA MET A 27 23.52 -20.81 -6.52
C MET A 27 22.09 -21.09 -6.05
N PRO A 28 21.76 -20.88 -4.76
CA PRO A 28 20.40 -21.07 -4.29
C PRO A 28 19.47 -20.07 -4.98
N LEU A 29 18.38 -20.58 -5.58
CA LEU A 29 17.29 -19.80 -6.18
C LEU A 29 16.46 -19.01 -5.12
N ALA A 30 17.01 -18.81 -3.93
CA ALA A 30 16.42 -18.12 -2.79
C ALA A 30 17.14 -16.80 -2.50
N ALA A 31 17.30 -15.97 -3.53
CA ALA A 31 17.69 -14.56 -3.35
C ALA A 31 17.00 -13.68 -4.39
N GLN A 32 15.75 -13.99 -4.72
CA GLN A 32 14.84 -13.03 -5.31
C GLN A 32 13.64 -12.92 -4.37
N ALA A 33 13.39 -11.69 -3.93
CA ALA A 33 12.26 -11.22 -3.14
C ALA A 33 12.23 -11.58 -1.63
N LYS A 34 13.08 -10.91 -0.85
CA LYS A 34 12.49 -10.12 0.25
C LYS A 34 12.79 -8.66 -0.03
N PRO A 35 11.84 -7.88 -0.57
CA PRO A 35 12.04 -6.46 -0.64
C PRO A 35 12.13 -5.92 0.79
N LEU A 36 13.11 -5.06 1.05
CA LEU A 36 13.13 -4.15 2.20
C LEU A 36 12.01 -3.11 1.98
N ILE A 37 10.76 -3.56 1.94
CA ILE A 37 9.58 -2.68 2.03
C ILE A 37 9.11 -2.82 3.47
N PRO A 38 8.96 -1.71 4.21
CA PRO A 38 8.38 -1.74 5.55
C PRO A 38 7.00 -2.39 5.52
N THR A 39 6.57 -2.89 6.67
CA THR A 39 5.38 -3.73 6.86
C THR A 39 4.06 -2.95 6.73
N ASP A 40 3.83 -2.27 5.62
CA ASP A 40 2.50 -1.86 5.17
C ASP A 40 2.30 -2.30 3.71
N ALA A 41 1.43 -3.28 3.50
CA ALA A 41 1.13 -3.82 2.18
C ALA A 41 0.26 -2.88 1.32
N ASN A 42 0.43 -1.56 1.47
CA ASN A 42 -0.35 -0.53 0.81
C ASN A 42 0.55 0.11 -0.26
N GLY A 43 0.20 -0.04 -1.54
CA GLY A 43 0.93 0.63 -2.62
C GLY A 43 0.93 2.16 -2.46
N PRO A 44 1.81 2.90 -3.17
CA PRO A 44 1.94 4.35 -3.04
C PRO A 44 0.62 5.10 -3.28
N GLU A 45 -0.27 4.55 -4.11
CA GLU A 45 -1.61 5.09 -4.34
C GLU A 45 -2.50 5.04 -3.09
N ILE A 46 -2.44 3.96 -2.31
CA ILE A 46 -3.20 3.80 -1.07
C ILE A 46 -2.63 4.73 0.01
N GLU A 47 -1.31 4.91 0.05
CA GLU A 47 -0.66 5.86 0.97
C GLU A 47 -1.11 7.30 0.71
N ILE A 48 -1.12 7.74 -0.55
CA ILE A 48 -1.61 9.07 -0.95
C ILE A 48 -3.09 9.25 -0.58
N GLN A 49 -3.93 8.26 -0.87
CA GLN A 49 -5.35 8.31 -0.53
C GLN A 49 -5.56 8.33 1.00
N THR A 50 -4.76 7.58 1.75
CA THR A 50 -4.81 7.56 3.22
C THR A 50 -4.44 8.92 3.81
N SER A 51 -3.39 9.56 3.27
CA SER A 51 -2.97 10.90 3.65
C SER A 51 -4.06 11.93 3.35
N SER A 52 -4.64 11.89 2.15
CA SER A 52 -5.75 12.76 1.75
C SER A 52 -6.99 12.57 2.65
N ALA A 53 -7.36 11.33 2.95
CA ALA A 53 -8.48 11.01 3.85
C ALA A 53 -8.25 11.59 5.26
N GLN A 54 -7.03 11.45 5.78
CA GLN A 54 -6.64 11.99 7.08
C GLN A 54 -6.64 13.52 7.09
N GLU A 55 -6.22 14.16 6.00
CA GLU A 55 -6.23 15.61 5.87
C GLU A 55 -7.65 16.17 5.97
N HIS A 56 -8.59 15.58 5.22
CA HIS A 56 -10.01 15.93 5.30
C HIS A 56 -10.56 15.74 6.72
N TYR A 57 -10.24 14.62 7.38
CA TYR A 57 -10.67 14.39 8.76
C TYR A 57 -10.15 15.47 9.72
N ASN A 58 -8.87 15.84 9.59
CA ASN A 58 -8.25 16.87 10.42
C ASN A 58 -8.85 18.26 10.17
N LYS A 59 -9.22 18.59 8.92
CA LYS A 59 -9.94 19.83 8.59
C LYS A 59 -11.33 19.86 9.21
N GLY A 60 -12.04 18.73 9.19
CA GLY A 60 -13.33 18.58 9.86
C GLY A 60 -13.25 18.90 11.36
N LEU A 61 -12.24 18.35 12.05
CA LEU A 61 -11.98 18.67 13.45
C LEU A 61 -11.68 20.17 13.65
N GLN A 62 -10.81 20.76 12.83
CA GLN A 62 -10.50 22.19 12.93
C GLN A 62 -11.71 23.09 12.73
N TYR A 63 -12.63 22.74 11.83
CA TYR A 63 -13.87 23.49 11.66
C TYR A 63 -14.84 23.29 12.83
N LYS A 64 -14.96 22.05 13.33
CA LYS A 64 -15.76 21.74 14.51
C LYS A 64 -15.27 22.54 15.73
N ASP A 65 -13.95 22.63 15.94
CA ASP A 65 -13.34 23.36 17.05
C ASP A 65 -13.55 24.89 16.94
N LYS A 66 -13.77 25.42 15.73
CA LYS A 66 -14.15 26.82 15.52
C LYS A 66 -15.62 27.11 15.87
N GLY A 67 -16.42 26.08 16.14
CA GLY A 67 -17.80 26.17 16.60
C GLY A 67 -18.86 26.25 15.49
N LEU A 68 -20.12 26.42 15.92
CA LEU A 68 -21.34 26.25 15.11
C LEU A 68 -21.35 26.99 13.75
N LYS A 69 -20.67 28.13 13.64
CA LYS A 69 -20.59 28.89 12.37
C LYS A 69 -19.86 28.13 11.24
N TYR A 70 -19.15 27.07 11.57
CA TYR A 70 -18.35 26.27 10.63
C TYR A 70 -18.85 24.82 10.54
N GLU A 71 -20.03 24.53 11.10
CA GLU A 71 -20.61 23.20 11.16
C GLU A 71 -20.78 22.58 9.76
N ASP A 72 -21.33 23.32 8.79
CA ASP A 72 -21.45 22.87 7.39
C ASP A 72 -20.10 22.49 6.77
N LYS A 73 -19.03 23.21 7.12
CA LYS A 73 -17.68 22.92 6.62
C LYS A 73 -17.11 21.68 7.31
N ALA A 74 -17.36 21.51 8.61
CA ALA A 74 -16.97 20.31 9.33
C ALA A 74 -17.68 19.08 8.75
N VAL A 75 -18.98 19.17 8.49
CA VAL A 75 -19.79 18.15 7.82
C VAL A 75 -19.19 17.78 6.47
N TYR A 76 -18.92 18.77 5.61
CA TYR A 76 -18.33 18.52 4.29
C TYR A 76 -17.00 17.75 4.38
N GLU A 77 -16.11 18.19 5.26
CA GLU A 77 -14.78 17.60 5.43
C GLU A 77 -14.86 16.18 6.02
N PHE A 78 -15.71 15.93 7.01
CA PHE A 78 -15.92 14.58 7.55
C PHE A 78 -16.55 13.64 6.53
N ARG A 79 -17.48 14.13 5.70
CA ARG A 79 -18.09 13.36 4.62
C ARG A 79 -17.05 12.93 3.58
N LYS A 80 -16.13 13.83 3.21
CA LYS A 80 -15.01 13.50 2.30
C LYS A 80 -14.05 12.49 2.92
N ALA A 81 -13.69 12.67 4.19
CA ALA A 81 -12.85 11.72 4.91
C ALA A 81 -13.47 10.32 4.95
N ALA A 82 -14.76 10.22 5.31
CA ALA A 82 -15.48 8.95 5.35
C ALA A 82 -15.51 8.27 3.97
N GLN A 83 -15.79 9.01 2.88
CA GLN A 83 -15.76 8.47 1.52
C GLN A 83 -14.38 7.89 1.17
N LEU A 84 -13.30 8.62 1.43
CA LEU A 84 -11.96 8.15 1.10
C LEU A 84 -11.54 6.96 1.97
N PHE A 85 -11.81 6.98 3.28
CA PHE A 85 -11.55 5.84 4.15
C PHE A 85 -12.32 4.59 3.73
N CYS A 86 -13.53 4.78 3.22
CA CYS A 86 -14.30 3.70 2.65
C CYS A 86 -13.67 3.12 1.37
N VAL A 87 -13.30 3.98 0.41
CA VAL A 87 -12.68 3.55 -0.86
C VAL A 87 -11.39 2.77 -0.64
N ILE A 88 -10.57 3.17 0.34
CA ILE A 88 -9.32 2.47 0.66
C ILE A 88 -9.52 1.22 1.54
N GLY A 89 -10.76 0.90 1.95
CA GLY A 89 -11.06 -0.24 2.82
C GLY A 89 -10.62 -0.06 4.28
N ASN A 90 -10.48 1.18 4.76
CA ASN A 90 -10.12 1.47 6.15
C ASN A 90 -11.38 1.64 7.01
N ASP A 91 -12.04 0.53 7.32
CA ASP A 91 -13.31 0.49 8.07
C ASP A 91 -13.23 1.19 9.43
N SER A 92 -12.12 1.01 10.15
CA SER A 92 -11.92 1.63 11.46
C SER A 92 -11.98 3.16 11.37
N LYS A 93 -11.24 3.76 10.43
CA LYS A 93 -11.25 5.21 10.24
C LYS A 93 -12.54 5.72 9.59
N PHE A 94 -13.16 4.93 8.73
CA PHE A 94 -14.50 5.23 8.21
C PHE A 94 -15.51 5.41 9.36
N GLN A 95 -15.57 4.47 10.30
CA GLN A 95 -16.50 4.56 11.44
C GLN A 95 -16.20 5.76 12.36
N ILE A 96 -14.91 6.10 12.54
CA ILE A 96 -14.51 7.28 13.31
C ILE A 96 -15.00 8.56 12.62
N ALA A 97 -14.73 8.73 11.32
CA ALA A 97 -15.18 9.88 10.55
C ALA A 97 -16.71 9.99 10.53
N LYS A 98 -17.38 8.85 10.34
CA LYS A 98 -18.84 8.74 10.37
C LYS A 98 -19.42 9.14 11.74
N THR A 99 -18.79 8.73 12.84
CA THR A 99 -19.22 9.11 14.19
C THR A 99 -19.17 10.63 14.37
N GLN A 100 -18.11 11.29 13.91
CA GLN A 100 -18.02 12.75 13.95
C GLN A 100 -19.10 13.39 13.06
N LEU A 101 -19.33 12.84 11.87
CA LEU A 101 -20.38 13.32 10.97
C LEU A 101 -21.78 13.23 11.61
N CYS A 102 -22.16 12.06 12.17
CA CYS A 102 -23.48 11.88 12.78
C CYS A 102 -23.67 12.75 14.03
N SER A 103 -22.59 13.16 14.70
CA SER A 103 -22.67 14.08 15.84
C SER A 103 -23.03 15.51 15.44
N LEU A 104 -22.80 15.88 14.17
CA LEU A 104 -23.13 17.19 13.59
C LEU A 104 -24.46 17.15 12.82
N GLU A 105 -24.81 16.02 12.22
CA GLU A 105 -26.08 15.81 11.50
C GLU A 105 -26.95 14.71 12.16
N PRO A 106 -27.42 14.87 13.41
CA PRO A 106 -28.15 13.81 14.12
C PRO A 106 -29.55 13.53 13.55
N ASP A 107 -30.14 14.51 12.86
CA ASP A 107 -31.45 14.40 12.23
C ASP A 107 -31.40 13.82 10.82
N ASP A 108 -30.19 13.61 10.28
CA ASP A 108 -30.05 12.88 9.03
C ASP A 108 -30.36 11.39 9.29
N ALA A 109 -31.28 10.82 8.52
CA ALA A 109 -31.57 9.39 8.58
C ALA A 109 -30.52 8.55 7.85
N GLU A 110 -29.52 9.21 7.22
CA GLU A 110 -28.56 8.64 6.28
C GLU A 110 -27.28 8.16 6.98
N CYS A 111 -26.83 8.88 8.00
CA CYS A 111 -25.67 8.57 8.84
C CYS A 111 -25.91 7.32 9.69
N ALA A 112 -27.16 7.00 10.04
CA ALA A 112 -27.47 5.74 10.70
C ALA A 112 -27.41 4.52 9.75
N LYS A 113 -27.59 4.71 8.44
CA LYS A 113 -27.85 3.59 7.50
C LYS A 113 -26.73 3.30 6.52
N LYS A 114 -25.91 4.29 6.16
CA LYS A 114 -24.89 4.15 5.12
C LYS A 114 -23.66 3.39 5.63
N ASN A 115 -23.50 2.16 5.21
CA ASN A 115 -22.26 1.41 5.32
C ASN A 115 -21.33 1.77 4.17
N CYS A 116 -20.03 1.51 4.35
CA CYS A 116 -19.07 1.72 3.28
C CYS A 116 -19.40 0.88 2.02
N THR A 117 -20.10 -0.23 2.21
CA THR A 117 -20.45 -1.19 1.17
C THR A 117 -21.76 -0.88 0.43
N ASP A 118 -22.47 0.19 0.80
CA ASP A 118 -23.81 0.52 0.27
C ASP A 118 -23.78 1.43 -0.97
#